data_AF-A0A9P6ZKZ9-F1
#
_entry.id   AF-A0A9P6ZKZ9-F1
#
_cell.length_a   1.000
_cell.length_b   1.000
_cell.length_c   1.000
_cell.angle_alpha   90.00
_cell.angle_beta   90.00
_cell.angle_gamma   90.00
#
_symmetry.space_group_name_H-M   'P 1'
#
loop_
_entity.id
_entity.type
_entity.pdbx_description
1 polymer ?
#
loop_
_entity_poly.entity_id
_entity_poly.type
_entity_poly.pdbx_seq_one_letter_code
_entity_poly.pdbx_strand_id
1 'polypeptide(L)'
;MNRLHSDPSLLVCPDFTGEPYRASRATFLSATTSDTQAADLLRAVWVTTNTSLCAQWQQQVAEDERLCGEQQHLAEEETERQQQAICLEEEATKADERKKNCAKHLPIPVRPRLDCTDDEVLVSDFALHKIDKGQYVELYCWTNVGLQEVHSTYRTRDDE
;
A
#
# COMPACT_ATOMS: atom_id res chain seq x y z
N MET A 1 -16.28 -30.27 -22.32
CA MET A 1 -16.47 -31.18 -21.17
C MET A 1 -17.46 -30.54 -20.22
N ASN A 2 -18.32 -31.30 -19.54
CA ASN A 2 -19.26 -30.72 -18.58
C ASN A 2 -18.50 -30.34 -17.30
N ARG A 3 -18.50 -29.05 -16.98
CA ARG A 3 -17.90 -28.50 -15.76
C ARG A 3 -18.71 -28.97 -14.55
N LEU A 4 -18.02 -29.42 -13.51
CA LEU A 4 -18.67 -29.77 -12.25
C LEU A 4 -18.97 -28.47 -11.49
N HIS A 5 -20.16 -28.40 -10.88
CA HIS A 5 -20.66 -27.20 -10.16
C HIS A 5 -20.65 -27.39 -8.64
N SER A 6 -20.34 -28.59 -8.16
CA SER A 6 -20.31 -28.92 -6.73
C SER A 6 -19.21 -29.93 -6.49
N ASP A 7 -18.57 -29.83 -5.33
CA ASP A 7 -17.47 -30.70 -4.94
C ASP A 7 -18.00 -32.12 -4.62
N PRO A 8 -17.65 -33.13 -5.43
CA PRO A 8 -18.07 -34.51 -5.21
C PRO A 8 -17.43 -35.15 -3.96
N SER A 9 -16.34 -34.57 -3.43
CA SER A 9 -15.72 -35.07 -2.19
C SER A 9 -16.59 -34.88 -0.95
N LEU A 10 -17.57 -33.97 -1.02
CA LEU A 10 -18.53 -33.71 0.06
C LEU A 10 -19.67 -34.74 0.10
N LEU A 11 -19.79 -35.58 -0.92
CA LEU A 11 -20.86 -36.58 -0.99
C LEU A 11 -20.49 -37.79 -0.10
N VAL A 12 -21.41 -38.15 0.78
CA VAL A 12 -21.31 -39.36 1.60
C VAL A 12 -21.89 -40.54 0.83
N CYS A 13 -21.20 -41.68 0.88
CA CYS A 13 -21.70 -42.92 0.28
C CYS A 13 -23.07 -43.29 0.89
N PRO A 14 -24.13 -43.43 0.09
CA PRO A 14 -25.41 -43.88 0.58
C PRO A 14 -25.34 -45.29 1.19
N ASP A 15 -26.20 -45.56 2.16
CA ASP A 15 -26.37 -46.92 2.67
C ASP A 15 -27.21 -47.76 1.69
N PHE A 16 -26.50 -48.49 0.83
CA PHE A 16 -27.12 -49.38 -0.16
C PHE A 16 -27.80 -50.61 0.45
N THR A 17 -27.70 -50.86 1.77
CA THR A 17 -28.42 -51.96 2.45
C THR A 17 -29.85 -51.59 2.85
N GLY A 18 -30.19 -50.30 2.85
CA GLY A 18 -31.53 -49.82 3.18
C GLY A 18 -32.62 -50.20 2.17
N GLU A 19 -33.88 -50.05 2.58
CA GLU A 19 -35.06 -50.27 1.74
C GLU A 19 -35.10 -49.45 0.43
N PRO A 20 -34.68 -48.17 0.36
CA PRO A 20 -34.80 -47.40 -0.90
C PRO A 20 -34.00 -47.98 -2.06
N TYR A 21 -32.94 -48.75 -1.78
CA TYR A 21 -32.11 -49.39 -2.80
C TYR A 21 -32.47 -50.84 -3.07
N ARG A 22 -33.49 -51.38 -2.40
CA ARG A 22 -33.92 -52.79 -2.56
C ARG A 22 -34.25 -53.14 -4.01
N ALA A 23 -34.95 -52.26 -4.72
CA ALA A 23 -35.28 -52.47 -6.14
C ALA A 23 -34.02 -52.55 -7.01
N SER A 24 -33.05 -51.67 -6.76
CA SER A 24 -31.76 -51.69 -7.45
C SER A 24 -30.94 -52.92 -7.12
N ARG A 25 -30.93 -53.37 -5.84
CA ARG A 25 -30.26 -54.62 -5.43
C ARG A 25 -30.89 -55.85 -6.08
N ALA A 26 -32.21 -55.88 -6.19
CA ALA A 26 -32.94 -57.01 -6.79
C ALA A 26 -32.53 -57.28 -8.25
N THR A 27 -32.07 -56.26 -8.99
CA THR A 27 -31.54 -56.41 -10.35
C THR A 27 -30.23 -57.19 -10.40
N PHE A 28 -29.45 -57.19 -9.32
CA PHE A 28 -28.16 -57.89 -9.21
C PHE A 28 -28.27 -59.25 -8.51
N LEU A 29 -29.44 -59.61 -7.99
CA LEU A 29 -29.66 -60.92 -7.39
C LEU A 29 -29.64 -61.99 -8.47
N SER A 30 -28.80 -63.01 -8.26
CA SER A 30 -28.71 -64.19 -9.12
C SER A 30 -28.57 -65.43 -8.23
N ALA A 31 -28.62 -66.64 -8.81
CA ALA A 31 -28.46 -67.87 -8.04
C ALA A 31 -27.13 -67.94 -7.26
N THR A 32 -26.14 -67.11 -7.62
CA THR A 32 -24.82 -67.03 -6.99
C THR A 32 -24.56 -65.73 -6.22
N THR A 33 -25.46 -64.75 -6.25
CA THR A 33 -25.23 -63.41 -5.67
C THR A 33 -26.22 -63.11 -4.55
N SER A 34 -25.72 -62.89 -3.34
CA SER A 34 -26.53 -62.52 -2.18
C SER A 34 -26.91 -61.03 -2.16
N ASP A 35 -27.94 -60.67 -1.39
CA ASP A 35 -28.38 -59.27 -1.24
C ASP A 35 -27.26 -58.35 -0.69
N THR A 36 -26.41 -58.89 0.20
CA THR A 36 -25.23 -58.19 0.71
C THR A 36 -24.19 -57.93 -0.37
N GLN A 37 -23.93 -58.90 -1.24
CA GLN A 37 -23.01 -58.74 -2.38
C GLN A 37 -23.55 -57.74 -3.41
N ALA A 38 -24.87 -57.71 -3.63
CA ALA A 38 -25.50 -56.70 -4.48
C ALA A 38 -25.33 -55.28 -3.92
N ALA A 39 -25.46 -55.10 -2.60
CA ALA A 39 -25.20 -53.82 -1.94
C ALA A 39 -23.72 -53.40 -2.06
N ASP A 40 -22.79 -54.34 -1.93
CA ASP A 40 -21.36 -54.08 -2.06
C ASP A 40 -20.97 -53.69 -3.50
N LEU A 41 -21.60 -54.31 -4.52
CA LEU A 41 -21.42 -53.91 -5.92
C LEU A 41 -21.89 -52.47 -6.16
N LEU A 42 -23.07 -52.09 -5.65
CA LEU A 42 -23.56 -50.71 -5.76
C LEU A 42 -22.62 -49.73 -5.07
N ARG A 43 -22.08 -50.10 -3.90
CA ARG A 43 -21.06 -49.30 -3.21
C ARG A 43 -19.79 -49.16 -4.05
N ALA A 44 -19.30 -50.25 -4.65
CA ALA A 44 -18.10 -50.22 -5.49
C ALA A 44 -18.27 -49.32 -6.72
N VAL A 45 -19.44 -49.39 -7.38
CA VAL A 45 -19.78 -48.51 -8.50
C VAL A 45 -19.79 -47.05 -8.03
N TRP A 46 -20.48 -46.75 -6.92
CA TRP A 46 -20.54 -45.40 -6.38
C TRP A 46 -19.14 -44.85 -6.05
N VAL A 47 -18.28 -45.63 -5.38
CA VAL A 47 -16.91 -45.21 -5.05
C VAL A 47 -16.10 -44.94 -6.32
N THR A 48 -16.21 -45.80 -7.33
CA THR A 48 -15.48 -45.63 -8.60
C THR A 48 -15.93 -44.36 -9.31
N THR A 49 -17.24 -44.13 -9.41
CA THR A 49 -17.79 -42.91 -10.01
C THR A 49 -17.40 -41.68 -9.21
N ASN A 50 -17.54 -41.69 -7.88
CA ASN A 50 -17.19 -40.55 -7.03
C ASN A 50 -15.70 -40.22 -7.12
N THR A 51 -14.83 -41.22 -7.14
CA THR A 51 -13.39 -41.04 -7.33
C THR A 51 -13.08 -40.37 -8.67
N SER A 52 -13.74 -40.79 -9.75
CA SER A 52 -13.56 -40.16 -11.07
C SER A 52 -14.03 -38.70 -11.10
N LEU A 53 -15.14 -38.39 -10.42
CA LEU A 53 -15.66 -37.03 -10.31
C LEU A 53 -14.74 -36.16 -9.45
N CYS A 54 -14.20 -36.68 -8.34
CA CYS A 54 -13.21 -35.99 -7.52
C CYS A 54 -11.94 -35.66 -8.31
N ALA A 55 -11.44 -36.60 -9.11
CA ALA A 55 -10.28 -36.35 -9.96
C ALA A 55 -10.57 -35.27 -11.01
N GLN A 56 -11.75 -35.31 -11.64
CA GLN A 56 -12.17 -34.27 -12.58
C GLN A 56 -12.31 -32.89 -11.90
N TRP A 57 -12.87 -32.85 -10.69
CA TRP A 57 -13.00 -31.62 -9.90
C TRP A 57 -11.62 -31.04 -9.55
N GLN A 58 -10.69 -31.86 -9.08
CA GLN A 58 -9.32 -31.45 -8.78
C GLN A 58 -8.60 -30.89 -10.00
N GLN A 59 -8.78 -31.51 -11.17
CA GLN A 59 -8.23 -30.98 -12.43
C GLN A 59 -8.81 -29.62 -12.77
N GLN A 60 -10.12 -29.45 -12.62
CA GLN A 60 -10.79 -28.17 -12.87
C GLN A 60 -10.29 -27.06 -11.94
N VAL A 61 -10.18 -27.35 -10.64
CA VAL A 61 -9.67 -26.39 -9.65
C VAL A 61 -8.22 -26.01 -9.98
N ALA A 62 -7.36 -26.98 -10.28
CA ALA A 62 -5.97 -26.72 -10.63
C ALA A 62 -5.83 -25.89 -11.93
N GLU A 63 -6.68 -26.13 -12.92
CA GLU A 63 -6.71 -25.35 -14.15
C GLU A 63 -7.20 -23.92 -13.90
N ASP A 64 -8.25 -23.74 -13.11
CA ASP A 64 -8.77 -22.42 -12.74
C ASP A 64 -7.73 -21.62 -11.94
N GLU A 65 -7.05 -22.25 -10.97
CA GLU A 65 -5.97 -21.62 -10.20
C GLU A 65 -4.82 -21.19 -11.09
N ARG A 66 -4.41 -22.05 -12.04
CA ARG A 66 -3.36 -21.70 -13.01
C ARG A 66 -3.77 -20.51 -13.88
N LEU A 67 -4.99 -20.53 -14.44
CA LEU A 67 -5.50 -19.45 -15.28
C LEU A 67 -5.62 -18.13 -14.50
N CYS A 68 -6.05 -18.19 -13.24
CA CYS A 68 -6.13 -17.03 -12.37
C CYS A 68 -4.74 -16.46 -12.08
N GLY A 69 -3.77 -17.32 -11.75
CA GLY A 69 -2.39 -16.92 -11.50
C GLY A 69 -1.72 -16.31 -12.75
N GLU A 70 -1.92 -16.91 -13.92
CA GLU A 70 -1.42 -16.37 -15.20
C GLU A 70 -2.03 -14.99 -15.50
N GLN A 71 -3.33 -14.81 -15.29
CA GLN A 71 -3.97 -13.50 -15.49
C GLN A 71 -3.50 -12.44 -14.48
N GLN A 72 -3.29 -12.82 -13.22
CA GLN A 72 -2.73 -11.91 -12.22
C GLN A 72 -1.33 -11.47 -12.60
N HIS A 73 -0.46 -12.41 -13.00
CA HIS A 73 0.89 -12.08 -13.45
C HIS A 73 0.90 -11.17 -14.69
N LEU A 74 0.06 -11.44 -15.68
CA LEU A 74 -0.09 -10.58 -16.87
C LEU A 74 -0.58 -9.17 -16.50
N ALA A 75 -1.52 -9.06 -15.55
CA ALA A 75 -2.01 -7.76 -15.09
C ALA A 75 -0.91 -6.99 -14.35
N GLU A 76 -0.14 -7.66 -13.48
CA GLU A 76 1.00 -7.06 -12.78
C GLU A 76 2.05 -6.53 -13.77
N GLU A 77 2.47 -7.36 -14.74
CA GLU A 77 3.45 -6.98 -15.76
C GLU A 77 2.98 -5.75 -16.58
N GLU A 78 1.70 -5.72 -16.97
CA GLU A 78 1.13 -4.59 -17.70
C GLU A 78 1.07 -3.33 -16.83
N THR A 79 0.74 -3.44 -15.54
CA THR A 79 0.78 -2.29 -14.63
C THR A 79 2.19 -1.75 -14.42
N GLU A 80 3.19 -2.62 -14.27
CA GLU A 80 4.59 -2.20 -14.15
C GLU A 80 5.06 -1.49 -15.43
N ARG A 81 4.72 -2.03 -16.60
CA ARG A 81 5.04 -1.41 -17.88
C ARG A 81 4.40 -0.04 -18.03
N GLN A 82 3.14 0.12 -17.62
CA GLN A 82 2.45 1.40 -17.64
C GLN A 82 3.09 2.41 -16.69
N GLN A 83 3.45 1.98 -15.47
CA GLN A 83 4.14 2.84 -14.52
C GLN A 83 5.51 3.30 -15.05
N GLN A 84 6.27 2.40 -15.67
CA GLN A 84 7.54 2.74 -16.30
C GLN A 84 7.36 3.74 -17.44
N ALA A 85 6.33 3.56 -18.28
CA ALA A 85 6.03 4.50 -19.36
C ALA A 85 5.67 5.90 -18.82
N ILE A 86 4.86 5.98 -17.76
CA ILE A 86 4.52 7.24 -17.10
C ILE A 86 5.76 7.91 -16.51
N CYS A 87 6.62 7.15 -15.81
CA CYS A 87 7.87 7.68 -15.26
C CYS A 87 8.77 8.25 -16.36
N LEU A 88 8.93 7.54 -17.49
CA LEU A 88 9.73 8.01 -18.62
C LEU A 88 9.13 9.27 -19.26
N GLU A 89 7.80 9.35 -19.40
CA GLU A 89 7.12 10.54 -19.91
C GLU A 89 7.27 11.74 -18.97
N GLU A 90 7.14 11.52 -17.66
CA GLU A 90 7.38 12.55 -16.64
C GLU A 90 8.83 13.04 -16.65
N GLU A 91 9.80 12.14 -16.80
CA GLU A 91 11.22 12.52 -16.89
C GLU A 91 11.50 13.31 -18.17
N ALA A 92 10.93 12.90 -19.30
CA ALA A 92 11.06 13.61 -20.57
C ALA A 92 10.44 15.01 -20.50
N THR A 93 9.25 15.15 -19.90
CA THR A 93 8.60 16.46 -19.71
C THR A 93 9.39 17.35 -18.75
N LYS A 94 9.89 16.81 -17.63
CA LYS A 94 10.77 17.55 -16.70
C LYS A 94 12.07 18.00 -17.38
N ALA A 95 12.67 17.16 -18.23
CA ALA A 95 13.88 17.50 -18.97
C ALA A 95 13.63 18.61 -20.01
N ASP A 96 12.51 18.54 -20.74
CA ASP A 96 12.11 19.56 -21.70
C ASP A 96 11.78 20.90 -21.01
N GLU A 97 11.06 20.86 -19.89
CA GLU A 97 10.81 22.05 -19.04
C GLU A 97 12.12 22.66 -18.53
N ARG A 98 13.07 21.83 -18.03
CA ARG A 98 14.39 22.32 -17.61
C ARG A 98 15.14 22.99 -18.74
N LYS A 99 15.07 22.45 -19.96
CA LYS A 99 15.74 22.98 -21.15
C LYS A 99 15.10 24.29 -21.62
N LYS A 100 13.77 24.39 -21.61
CA LYS A 100 13.03 25.60 -21.98
C LYS A 100 13.11 26.69 -20.91
N ASN A 101 13.18 26.30 -19.64
CA ASN A 101 13.15 27.18 -18.49
C ASN A 101 14.44 27.16 -17.66
N CYS A 102 15.60 27.10 -18.33
CA CYS A 102 16.91 27.02 -17.68
C CYS A 102 17.10 28.06 -16.57
N ALA A 103 16.60 29.29 -16.77
CA ALA A 103 16.74 30.38 -15.80
C ALA A 103 16.03 30.12 -14.46
N LYS A 104 14.87 29.42 -14.45
CA LYS A 104 14.16 29.08 -13.20
C LYS A 104 14.83 27.92 -12.44
N HIS A 105 15.62 27.10 -13.11
CA HIS A 105 16.27 25.93 -12.51
C HIS A 105 17.75 26.17 -12.17
N LEU A 106 18.19 27.42 -12.20
CA LEU A 106 19.55 27.76 -11.75
C LEU A 106 19.67 27.47 -10.24
N PRO A 107 20.74 26.79 -9.81
CA PRO A 107 21.02 26.62 -8.39
C PRO A 107 21.18 28.01 -7.76
N ILE A 108 20.37 28.28 -6.74
CA ILE A 108 20.49 29.53 -5.98
C ILE A 108 21.86 29.48 -5.28
N PRO A 109 22.76 30.44 -5.55
CA PRO A 109 24.05 30.46 -4.89
C PRO A 109 23.83 30.56 -3.39
N VAL A 110 24.41 29.60 -2.65
CA VAL A 110 24.50 29.67 -1.19
C VAL A 110 25.39 30.86 -0.87
N ARG A 111 24.75 32.01 -0.64
CA ARG A 111 25.46 33.14 -0.07
C ARG A 111 25.82 32.73 1.36
N PRO A 112 27.06 32.97 1.83
CA PRO A 112 27.34 32.85 3.24
C PRO A 112 26.26 33.66 3.97
N ARG A 113 25.54 33.01 4.88
CA ARG A 113 24.78 33.78 5.86
C ARG A 113 25.80 34.67 6.53
N LEU A 114 25.51 35.96 6.64
CA LEU A 114 26.31 36.82 7.48
C LEU A 114 26.32 36.13 8.84
N ASP A 115 27.49 35.68 9.30
CA ASP A 115 27.62 35.10 10.62
C ASP A 115 27.21 36.23 11.58
N CYS A 116 25.99 36.18 12.10
CA CYS A 116 25.49 37.09 13.13
C CYS A 116 26.21 36.77 14.45
N THR A 117 27.54 36.81 14.43
CA THR A 117 28.44 36.60 15.57
C THR A 117 29.00 37.91 16.09
N ASP A 118 28.58 39.04 15.53
CA ASP A 118 28.50 40.27 16.29
C ASP A 118 27.08 40.31 16.83
N ASP A 119 26.93 40.37 18.16
CA ASP A 119 25.69 40.73 18.82
C ASP A 119 25.30 42.12 18.29
N GLU A 120 24.65 42.19 17.13
CA GLU A 120 23.99 43.39 16.65
C GLU A 120 22.86 43.65 17.63
N VAL A 121 23.18 44.40 18.69
CA VAL A 121 22.23 44.92 19.67
C VAL A 121 21.19 45.71 18.89
N LEU A 122 20.10 45.05 18.53
CA LEU A 122 19.05 45.58 17.66
C LEU A 122 18.38 46.82 18.27
N VAL A 123 18.45 46.93 19.60
CA VAL A 123 17.82 47.99 20.41
C VAL A 123 18.69 48.25 21.64
N SER A 124 18.92 49.52 21.99
CA SER A 124 19.63 49.88 23.22
C SER A 124 18.83 49.46 24.45
N ASP A 125 19.50 48.99 25.51
CA ASP A 125 18.88 48.61 26.80
C ASP A 125 17.99 49.71 27.39
N PHE A 126 18.35 50.98 27.18
CA PHE A 126 17.54 52.12 27.60
C PHE A 126 16.17 52.18 26.91
N ALA A 127 16.16 51.91 25.60
CA ALA A 127 14.93 51.86 24.82
C ALA A 127 14.07 50.67 25.23
N LEU A 128 14.68 49.50 25.46
CA LEU A 128 13.99 48.33 26.00
C LEU A 128 13.34 48.62 27.36
N HIS A 129 14.08 49.24 28.29
CA HIS A 129 13.57 49.54 29.62
C HIS A 129 12.43 50.57 29.63
N LYS A 130 12.43 51.52 28.67
CA LYS A 130 11.31 52.45 28.49
C LYS A 130 10.09 51.75 27.90
N ILE A 131 10.27 50.85 26.94
CA ILE A 131 9.18 50.06 26.35
C ILE A 131 8.53 49.18 27.43
N ASP A 132 9.31 48.52 28.28
CA ASP A 132 8.79 47.72 29.40
C ASP A 132 7.96 48.54 30.38
N LYS A 133 8.29 49.82 30.55
CA LYS A 133 7.53 50.79 31.36
C LYS A 133 6.36 51.41 30.61
N GLY A 134 6.11 51.01 29.35
CA GLY A 134 5.06 51.57 28.49
C GLY A 134 5.31 53.03 28.08
N GLN A 135 6.55 53.50 28.12
CA GLN A 135 6.93 54.87 27.81
C GLN A 135 7.31 55.02 26.33
N TYR A 136 7.08 56.21 25.79
CA TYR A 136 7.48 56.56 24.44
C TYR A 136 9.01 56.52 24.27
N VAL A 137 9.46 55.91 23.17
CA VAL A 137 10.86 55.84 22.76
C VAL A 137 10.98 56.36 21.33
N GLU A 138 11.95 57.24 21.10
CA GLU A 138 12.20 57.84 19.79
C GLU A 138 12.89 56.86 18.85
N LEU A 139 12.47 56.88 17.57
CA LEU A 139 13.01 56.04 16.49
C LEU A 139 14.54 56.11 16.35
N TYR A 140 15.12 57.21 16.82
CA TYR A 140 16.56 57.44 16.87
C TYR A 140 17.33 56.36 17.66
N CYS A 141 16.76 55.85 18.77
CA CYS A 141 17.39 54.86 19.64
C CYS A 141 17.59 53.48 18.98
N TRP A 142 17.02 53.26 17.80
CA TRP A 142 17.16 52.04 16.99
C TRP A 142 18.13 52.19 15.82
N THR A 143 18.74 53.37 15.66
CA THR A 143 19.76 53.59 14.64
C THR A 143 21.15 53.24 15.17
N ASN A 144 22.06 52.78 14.31
CA ASN A 144 23.44 52.44 14.71
C ASN A 144 24.15 53.59 15.46
N VAL A 145 23.83 54.85 15.10
CA VAL A 145 24.37 56.04 15.77
C VAL A 145 23.74 56.23 17.15
N GLY A 146 22.42 56.16 17.25
CA GLY A 146 21.72 56.29 18.52
C GLY A 146 22.06 55.17 19.51
N LEU A 147 22.31 53.95 19.03
CA LEU A 147 22.78 52.84 19.85
C LEU A 147 24.12 53.15 20.54
N GLN A 148 25.09 53.72 19.81
CA GLN A 148 26.41 54.07 20.36
C GLN A 148 26.36 55.23 21.36
N GLU A 149 25.53 56.24 21.08
CA GLU A 149 25.40 57.43 21.94
C GLU A 149 24.69 57.11 23.26
N VAL A 150 23.64 56.30 23.21
CA VAL A 150 22.91 55.86 24.41
C VAL A 150 23.76 54.91 25.26
N HIS A 151 24.57 54.05 24.62
CA HIS A 151 25.54 53.21 25.35
C HIS A 151 26.59 54.04 26.11
N SER A 152 26.98 55.19 25.56
CA SER A 152 27.97 56.09 26.16
C SER A 152 27.40 56.90 27.31
N THR A 153 26.16 57.40 27.17
CA THR A 153 25.47 58.20 28.19
C THR A 153 24.94 57.38 29.36
N TYR A 154 24.59 56.10 29.14
CA TYR A 154 24.22 55.19 30.25
C TYR A 154 25.41 54.94 31.19
N ARG A 155 26.61 54.73 30.64
CA ARG A 155 27.82 54.51 31.46
C ARG A 155 28.21 55.71 32.32
N THR A 156 27.96 56.94 31.87
CA THR A 156 28.29 58.14 32.66
C THR A 156 27.26 58.46 33.75
N ARG A 157 26.09 57.80 33.77
CA ARG A 157 25.00 58.09 34.73
C ARG A 157 24.93 57.13 35.91
N ASP A 158 25.69 56.04 35.89
CA ASP A 158 25.83 55.06 36.98
C ASP A 158 27.03 55.38 37.90
N ASP A 159 27.81 56.43 37.59
CA ASP A 159 28.99 56.89 38.35
C ASP A 159 28.74 58.17 39.18
N GLU A 160 27.47 58.55 39.44
CA GLU A 160 27.03 59.62 40.38
C GLU A 160 26.01 59.07 41.39
#